data_AF-A0A926QGL2-F1
#
_entry.id   AF-A0A926QGL2-F1
#
_cell.length_a   1.000
_cell.length_b   1.000
_cell.length_c   1.000
_cell.angle_alpha   90.00
_cell.angle_beta   90.00
_cell.angle_gamma   90.00
#
_symmetry.space_group_name_H-M   'P 1'
#
loop_
_entity.id
_entity.type
_entity.pdbx_description
1 polymer ?
#
loop_
_entity_poly.entity_id
_entity_poly.type
_entity_poly.pdbx_seq_one_letter_code
_entity_poly.pdbx_strand_id
1 'polypeptide(L)'
;MPAPSRRAIVVAGVGLLALPGCSRNGGSQQRELVQVHGSFSEAELSAIADAAQTAAGSVVRRWGRTGALAGKGRVIVRAAADEGEFRALGGDASRSVAATTTDDAVVLMSPQLCAAKSEAQRFVLTHEITHTVLGVRSVGARWVAEGAAELTAWKASGLSFSRYAPSLADQVRQGRDVGGPPPDADFDSVASTSESLNSAYQRACAYSDLLRSLRGDEHYRRFVHEAMAGRTDATSFYARRPGDLSQQLRSHLRSLVGVSDQRR
;
A
#
# COMPACT_ATOMS: atom_id res chain seq x y z
N MET A 1 11.45 -14.54 -28.09
CA MET A 1 10.38 -13.93 -27.28
C MET A 1 11.03 -13.04 -26.23
N PRO A 2 10.72 -11.73 -26.14
CA PRO A 2 11.29 -10.89 -25.09
C PRO A 2 10.63 -11.23 -23.75
N ALA A 3 11.42 -11.22 -22.67
CA ALA A 3 10.94 -11.46 -21.31
C ALA A 3 9.91 -10.40 -20.89
N PRO A 4 8.88 -10.75 -20.09
CA PRO A 4 7.92 -9.77 -19.61
C PRO A 4 8.62 -8.71 -18.76
N SER A 5 8.32 -7.45 -19.07
CA SER A 5 8.74 -6.24 -18.35
C SER A 5 8.28 -6.30 -16.90
N ARG A 6 9.23 -6.29 -15.97
CA ARG A 6 9.03 -6.38 -14.51
C ARG A 6 9.12 -4.98 -13.91
N ARG A 7 8.21 -4.62 -13.01
CA ARG A 7 8.13 -3.27 -12.45
C ARG A 7 8.05 -3.32 -10.92
N ALA A 8 9.00 -2.67 -10.26
CA ALA A 8 9.10 -2.55 -8.82
C ALA A 8 8.32 -1.33 -8.29
N ILE A 9 7.77 -1.49 -7.09
CA ILE A 9 7.03 -0.49 -6.31
C ILE A 9 8.00 0.17 -5.32
N VAL A 10 8.04 1.50 -5.27
CA VAL A 10 8.94 2.27 -4.40
C VAL A 10 8.11 2.88 -3.29
N VAL A 11 8.22 2.37 -2.06
CA VAL A 11 7.68 3.05 -0.87
C VAL A 11 8.79 3.91 -0.26
N ALA A 12 8.69 5.23 -0.43
CA ALA A 12 9.62 6.19 0.16
C ALA A 12 9.37 6.34 1.67
N GLY A 13 10.45 6.23 2.46
CA GLY A 13 10.43 6.12 3.92
C GLY A 13 9.72 7.27 4.66
N VAL A 14 8.90 6.90 5.65
CA VAL A 14 8.26 7.82 6.59
C VAL A 14 9.13 7.95 7.85
N GLY A 15 9.41 9.21 8.23
CA GLY A 15 10.17 9.59 9.42
C GLY A 15 9.49 9.23 10.74
N LEU A 16 10.30 8.84 11.71
CA LEU A 16 9.91 8.09 12.91
C LEU A 16 10.01 8.94 14.19
N LEU A 17 9.03 8.81 15.10
CA LEU A 17 9.15 9.18 16.52
C LEU A 17 8.40 8.15 17.38
N ALA A 18 9.08 7.65 18.40
CA ALA A 18 8.71 6.49 19.22
C ALA A 18 7.76 6.82 20.39
N LEU A 19 6.90 5.87 20.75
CA LEU A 19 6.25 5.76 22.08
C LEU A 19 6.06 4.26 22.47
N PRO A 20 6.01 3.91 23.77
CA PRO A 20 6.23 2.54 24.23
C PRO A 20 4.95 1.70 24.41
N GLY A 21 5.01 0.48 23.87
CA GLY A 21 4.80 -0.82 24.54
C GLY A 21 3.55 -1.09 25.38
N CYS A 22 2.79 -2.12 24.97
CA CYS A 22 2.22 -3.12 25.89
C CYS A 22 1.97 -4.44 25.15
N SER A 23 2.54 -5.52 25.70
CA SER A 23 2.38 -6.91 25.26
C SER A 23 1.22 -7.58 25.99
N ARG A 24 0.41 -8.41 25.32
CA ARG A 24 -0.48 -9.39 25.96
C ARG A 24 -0.61 -10.66 25.11
N ASN A 25 -0.20 -11.77 25.73
CA ASN A 25 -0.45 -13.16 25.32
C ASN A 25 -1.93 -13.53 25.54
N GLY A 26 -2.52 -14.26 24.59
CA GLY A 26 -3.88 -14.80 24.70
C GLY A 26 -4.19 -15.76 23.56
N GLY A 27 -4.24 -17.06 23.87
CA GLY A 27 -4.34 -18.16 22.92
C GLY A 27 -5.61 -18.15 22.05
N SER A 28 -5.38 -18.09 20.75
CA SER A 28 -6.09 -18.88 19.75
C SER A 28 -4.98 -19.33 18.79
N GLN A 29 -4.99 -20.56 18.27
CA GLN A 29 -4.17 -20.86 17.10
C GLN A 29 -4.72 -19.99 15.96
N GLN A 30 -4.27 -18.73 15.89
CA GLN A 30 -4.41 -17.92 14.70
C GLN A 30 -3.79 -18.77 13.60
N ARG A 31 -4.63 -19.22 12.64
CA ARG A 31 -4.12 -19.87 11.44
C ARG A 31 -3.06 -18.95 10.88
N GLU A 32 -1.84 -19.46 10.83
CA GLU A 32 -0.68 -18.76 10.30
C GLU A 32 -1.01 -18.29 8.89
N LEU A 33 -1.09 -16.97 8.71
CA LEU A 33 -1.46 -16.33 7.45
C LEU A 33 -0.26 -16.16 6.54
N VAL A 34 0.94 -16.21 7.12
CA VAL A 34 2.19 -15.88 6.44
C VAL A 34 3.22 -16.96 6.71
N GLN A 35 3.98 -17.33 5.68
CA GLN A 35 5.19 -18.12 5.81
C GLN A 35 6.38 -17.28 5.35
N VAL A 36 7.40 -17.16 6.21
CA VAL A 36 8.62 -16.38 5.94
C VAL A 36 9.78 -17.32 5.64
N HIS A 37 10.57 -16.99 4.63
CA HIS A 37 11.81 -17.67 4.25
C HIS A 37 12.95 -16.66 4.14
N GLY A 38 14.17 -17.05 4.50
CA GLY A 38 15.37 -16.23 4.34
C GLY A 38 16.59 -16.86 5.02
N SER A 39 17.75 -16.22 4.85
CA SER A 39 19.04 -16.69 5.38
C SER A 39 19.39 -16.09 6.75
N PHE A 40 18.38 -15.64 7.50
CA PHE A 40 18.53 -15.01 8.83
C PHE A 40 18.51 -16.03 9.97
N SER A 41 18.87 -15.60 11.18
CA SER A 41 18.68 -16.42 12.38
C SER A 41 17.20 -16.69 12.65
N GLU A 42 16.89 -17.75 13.40
CA GLU A 42 15.51 -18.11 13.75
C GLU A 42 14.78 -16.97 14.48
N ALA A 43 15.47 -16.26 15.38
CA ALA A 43 14.91 -15.13 16.11
C ALA A 43 14.55 -13.95 15.19
N GLU A 44 15.40 -13.66 14.20
CA GLU A 44 15.13 -12.62 13.21
C GLU A 44 13.98 -13.00 12.28
N LEU A 45 13.95 -14.25 11.80
CA LEU A 45 12.83 -14.76 10.99
C LEU A 45 11.51 -14.74 11.75
N SER A 46 11.52 -15.09 13.05
CA SER A 46 10.34 -15.00 13.92
C SER A 46 9.85 -13.56 14.05
N ALA A 47 10.75 -12.60 14.24
CA ALA A 47 10.38 -11.18 14.35
C ALA A 47 9.76 -10.64 13.06
N ILE A 48 10.31 -11.03 11.90
CA ILE A 48 9.74 -10.70 10.58
C ILE A 48 8.37 -11.38 10.41
N ALA A 49 8.22 -12.64 10.83
CA ALA A 49 6.97 -13.37 10.76
C ALA A 49 5.88 -12.71 11.61
N ASP A 50 6.18 -12.25 12.82
CA ASP A 50 5.23 -11.53 13.67
C ASP A 50 4.73 -10.21 13.04
N ALA A 51 5.65 -9.45 12.43
CA ALA A 51 5.31 -8.24 11.70
C ALA A 51 4.42 -8.55 10.49
N ALA A 52 4.77 -9.59 9.71
CA ALA A 52 4.01 -10.00 8.54
C ALA A 52 2.64 -10.58 8.90
N GLN A 53 2.54 -11.34 9.99
CA GLN A 53 1.28 -11.89 10.50
C GLN A 53 0.34 -10.75 10.94
N THR A 54 0.88 -9.73 11.63
CA THR A 54 0.12 -8.53 11.99
C THR A 54 -0.39 -7.79 10.74
N ALA A 55 0.48 -7.61 9.74
CA ALA A 55 0.13 -6.98 8.47
C ALA A 55 -0.97 -7.78 7.73
N ALA A 56 -0.79 -9.10 7.58
CA ALA A 56 -1.77 -9.98 6.95
C ALA A 56 -3.13 -9.96 7.67
N GLY A 57 -3.14 -9.89 9.00
CA GLY A 57 -4.37 -9.71 9.78
C GLY A 57 -5.11 -8.42 9.43
N SER A 58 -4.39 -7.31 9.21
CA SER A 58 -4.97 -6.04 8.75
C SER A 58 -5.54 -6.15 7.33
N VAL A 59 -4.83 -6.82 6.42
CA VAL A 59 -5.30 -7.05 5.05
C VAL A 59 -6.55 -7.93 5.05
N VAL A 60 -6.58 -9.03 5.82
CA VAL A 60 -7.75 -9.92 5.92
C VAL A 60 -8.96 -9.21 6.50
N ARG A 61 -8.80 -8.37 7.53
CA ARG A 61 -9.92 -7.58 8.08
C ARG A 61 -10.57 -6.68 7.04
N ARG A 62 -9.77 -6.15 6.10
CA ARG A 62 -10.25 -5.24 5.06
C ARG A 62 -10.79 -5.98 3.84
N TRP A 63 -10.04 -6.94 3.31
CA TRP A 63 -10.30 -7.55 2.00
C TRP A 63 -10.89 -8.96 2.10
N GLY A 64 -10.91 -9.55 3.29
CA GLY A 64 -11.22 -10.96 3.48
C GLY A 64 -10.06 -11.86 3.06
N ARG A 65 -10.34 -13.16 2.95
CA ARG A 65 -9.37 -14.16 2.46
C ARG A 65 -9.55 -14.34 0.96
N THR A 66 -9.03 -13.42 0.16
CA THR A 66 -9.04 -13.47 -1.31
C THR A 66 -7.62 -13.66 -1.88
N GLY A 67 -7.49 -13.79 -3.20
CA GLY A 67 -6.19 -13.91 -3.88
C GLY A 67 -5.33 -15.06 -3.34
N ALA A 68 -4.07 -14.77 -3.01
CA ALA A 68 -3.13 -15.74 -2.45
C ALA A 68 -3.66 -16.43 -1.18
N LEU A 69 -4.40 -15.74 -0.32
CA LEU A 69 -4.95 -16.33 0.91
C LEU A 69 -6.13 -17.28 0.66
N ALA A 70 -6.87 -17.08 -0.44
CA ALA A 70 -7.89 -18.03 -0.89
C ALA A 70 -7.27 -19.24 -1.58
N GLY A 71 -6.33 -19.02 -2.50
CA GLY A 71 -5.76 -20.07 -3.34
C GLY A 71 -4.68 -20.90 -2.65
N LYS A 72 -3.71 -20.25 -1.98
CA LYS A 72 -2.55 -20.89 -1.34
C LYS A 72 -2.74 -21.09 0.18
N GLY A 73 -3.79 -20.51 0.75
CA GLY A 73 -4.06 -20.55 2.19
C GLY A 73 -3.19 -19.61 3.05
N ARG A 74 -2.07 -19.12 2.49
CA ARG A 74 -1.07 -18.28 3.15
C ARG A 74 -0.37 -17.36 2.15
N VAL A 75 0.22 -16.28 2.65
CA VAL A 75 1.14 -15.40 1.93
C VAL A 75 2.56 -15.90 2.13
N ILE A 76 3.37 -15.85 1.08
CA ILE A 76 4.79 -16.20 1.16
C ILE A 76 5.60 -14.91 1.18
N VAL A 77 6.48 -14.77 2.18
CA VAL A 77 7.44 -13.67 2.30
C VAL A 77 8.85 -14.24 2.19
N ARG A 78 9.70 -13.59 1.40
CA ARG A 78 11.12 -13.91 1.27
C ARG A 78 11.94 -12.72 1.73
N ALA A 79 12.67 -12.89 2.83
CA ALA A 79 13.55 -11.89 3.41
C ALA A 79 14.97 -12.07 2.88
N ALA A 80 15.48 -11.07 2.17
CA ALA A 80 16.86 -11.07 1.69
C ALA A 80 17.80 -10.49 2.75
N ALA A 81 18.92 -11.17 3.01
CA ALA A 81 19.97 -10.72 3.93
C ALA A 81 20.86 -9.63 3.32
N ASP A 82 21.04 -9.67 1.99
CA ASP A 82 21.81 -8.67 1.25
C ASP A 82 21.20 -8.36 -0.14
N GLU A 83 21.77 -7.35 -0.80
CA GLU A 83 21.31 -6.89 -2.12
C GLU A 83 21.51 -7.93 -3.23
N GLY A 84 22.50 -8.81 -3.09
CA GLY A 84 22.74 -9.91 -4.01
C GLY A 84 21.60 -10.92 -3.96
N GLU A 85 21.21 -11.34 -2.75
CA GLU A 85 20.07 -12.22 -2.52
C GLU A 85 18.76 -11.57 -2.98
N PHE A 86 18.54 -10.28 -2.66
CA PHE A 86 17.35 -9.56 -3.09
C PHE A 86 17.21 -9.54 -4.62
N ARG A 87 18.30 -9.25 -5.35
CA ARG A 87 18.33 -9.34 -6.82
C ARG A 87 18.11 -10.75 -7.33
N ALA A 88 18.73 -11.76 -6.71
CA ALA A 88 18.59 -13.16 -7.12
C ALA A 88 17.14 -13.65 -6.99
N LEU A 89 16.40 -13.14 -6.00
CA LEU A 89 14.98 -13.38 -5.83
C LEU A 89 14.09 -12.64 -6.85
N GLY A 90 14.66 -11.73 -7.63
CA GLY A 90 13.96 -10.90 -8.61
C GLY A 90 13.60 -9.50 -8.12
N GLY A 91 14.11 -9.08 -6.96
CA GLY A 91 13.99 -7.71 -6.47
C GLY A 91 14.81 -6.73 -7.32
N ASP A 92 14.35 -5.48 -7.39
CA ASP A 92 15.06 -4.40 -8.08
C ASP A 92 15.93 -3.60 -7.09
N ALA A 93 17.16 -4.04 -6.90
CA ALA A 93 18.15 -3.36 -6.06
C ALA A 93 18.74 -2.09 -6.68
N SER A 94 18.39 -1.75 -7.94
CA SER A 94 18.87 -0.50 -8.56
C SER A 94 18.18 0.74 -7.98
N ARG A 95 17.17 0.52 -7.13
CA ARG A 95 16.33 1.54 -6.52
C ARG A 95 16.13 1.20 -5.05
N SER A 96 15.90 2.22 -4.23
CA SER A 96 15.59 2.07 -2.80
C SER A 96 14.19 1.48 -2.56
N VAL A 97 13.96 0.28 -3.10
CA VAL A 97 12.73 -0.50 -2.99
C VAL A 97 12.81 -1.29 -1.69
N ALA A 98 11.94 -0.96 -0.74
CA ALA A 98 11.90 -1.65 0.55
C ALA A 98 11.35 -3.08 0.42
N ALA A 99 10.40 -3.30 -0.47
CA ALA A 99 9.87 -4.60 -0.82
C ALA A 99 9.17 -4.57 -2.16
N THR A 100 8.92 -5.73 -2.74
CA THR A 100 8.09 -5.86 -3.95
C THR A 100 7.31 -7.15 -3.92
N THR A 101 6.11 -7.13 -4.47
CA THR A 101 5.30 -8.33 -4.69
C THR A 101 5.51 -8.86 -6.10
N THR A 102 5.76 -10.16 -6.25
CA THR A 102 5.92 -10.83 -7.55
C THR A 102 4.57 -11.19 -8.16
N ASP A 103 4.56 -11.49 -9.47
CA ASP A 103 3.37 -12.01 -10.18
C ASP A 103 2.83 -13.32 -9.55
N ASP A 104 3.71 -14.10 -8.92
CA ASP A 104 3.34 -15.31 -8.18
C ASP A 104 2.79 -15.03 -6.77
N ALA A 105 2.51 -13.76 -6.45
CA ALA A 105 2.03 -13.30 -5.15
C ALA A 105 2.97 -13.68 -3.99
N VAL A 106 4.29 -13.53 -4.22
CA VAL A 106 5.33 -13.64 -3.19
C VAL A 106 5.83 -12.24 -2.86
N VAL A 107 5.91 -11.90 -1.58
CA VAL A 107 6.49 -10.64 -1.12
C VAL A 107 8.00 -10.83 -0.95
N LEU A 108 8.80 -10.01 -1.60
CA LEU A 108 10.26 -9.97 -1.44
C LEU A 108 10.60 -8.76 -0.58
N MET A 109 11.29 -8.97 0.55
CA MET A 109 11.77 -7.89 1.41
C MET A 109 13.24 -7.60 1.12
N SER A 110 13.56 -6.32 0.98
CA SER A 110 14.94 -5.87 0.84
C SER A 110 15.67 -5.94 2.19
N PRO A 111 17.02 -5.97 2.19
CA PRO A 111 17.80 -5.96 3.43
C PRO A 111 17.48 -4.77 4.34
N GLN A 112 17.23 -3.59 3.75
CA GLN A 112 16.86 -2.38 4.50
C GLN A 112 15.54 -2.55 5.23
N LEU A 113 14.55 -3.22 4.62
CA LEU A 113 13.27 -3.47 5.28
C LEU A 113 13.39 -4.55 6.35
N CYS A 114 14.22 -5.56 6.14
CA CYS A 114 14.54 -6.57 7.15
C CYS A 114 15.14 -5.90 8.40
N ALA A 115 16.00 -4.89 8.22
CA ALA A 115 16.62 -4.11 9.31
C ALA A 115 15.74 -2.97 9.87
N ALA A 116 14.58 -2.69 9.26
CA ALA A 116 13.72 -1.58 9.66
C ALA A 116 13.01 -1.85 10.99
N LYS A 117 12.58 -0.76 11.66
CA LYS A 117 11.73 -0.87 12.86
C LYS A 117 10.40 -1.51 12.49
N SER A 118 9.82 -2.25 13.44
CA SER A 118 8.60 -3.05 13.23
C SER A 118 7.39 -2.25 12.73
N GLU A 119 7.29 -0.94 12.99
CA GLU A 119 6.22 -0.09 12.44
C GLU A 119 6.37 0.16 10.94
N ALA A 120 7.55 0.57 10.50
CA ALA A 120 7.85 0.76 9.08
C ALA A 120 7.74 -0.58 8.33
N GLN A 121 8.26 -1.65 8.95
CA GLN A 121 8.14 -3.00 8.41
C GLN A 121 6.68 -3.42 8.24
N ARG A 122 5.83 -3.23 9.26
CA ARG A 122 4.39 -3.53 9.18
C ARG A 122 3.67 -2.69 8.14
N PHE A 123 4.02 -1.41 7.97
CA PHE A 123 3.42 -0.56 6.95
C PHE A 123 3.69 -1.14 5.55
N VAL A 124 4.95 -1.36 5.22
CA VAL A 124 5.36 -1.88 3.90
C VAL A 124 4.80 -3.28 3.68
N LEU A 125 4.86 -4.18 4.68
CA LEU A 125 4.25 -5.50 4.56
C LEU A 125 2.73 -5.42 4.37
N THR A 126 2.03 -4.49 5.02
CA THR A 126 0.58 -4.33 4.80
C THR A 126 0.29 -3.87 3.37
N HIS A 127 1.12 -2.98 2.83
CA HIS A 127 1.05 -2.55 1.43
C HIS A 127 1.26 -3.75 0.49
N GLU A 128 2.40 -4.44 0.59
CA GLU A 128 2.74 -5.56 -0.31
C GLU A 128 1.78 -6.74 -0.20
N ILE A 129 1.36 -7.10 1.01
CA ILE A 129 0.40 -8.18 1.20
C ILE A 129 -0.96 -7.83 0.58
N THR A 130 -1.34 -6.55 0.53
CA THR A 130 -2.57 -6.14 -0.17
C THR A 130 -2.52 -6.53 -1.65
N HIS A 131 -1.37 -6.36 -2.32
CA HIS A 131 -1.20 -6.79 -3.72
C HIS A 131 -1.38 -8.30 -3.89
N THR A 132 -0.88 -9.11 -2.95
CA THR A 132 -1.07 -10.58 -3.00
C THR A 132 -2.54 -11.00 -2.90
N VAL A 133 -3.35 -10.23 -2.18
CA VAL A 133 -4.77 -10.51 -1.90
C VAL A 133 -5.67 -9.97 -3.00
N LEU A 134 -5.35 -8.79 -3.56
CA LEU A 134 -6.06 -8.26 -4.73
C LEU A 134 -5.75 -9.04 -6.02
N GLY A 135 -4.63 -9.76 -6.03
CA GLY A 135 -4.13 -10.45 -7.21
C GLY A 135 -3.34 -9.48 -8.07
N VAL A 136 -2.04 -9.72 -8.20
CA VAL A 136 -1.16 -8.89 -9.03
C VAL A 136 -1.52 -9.10 -10.49
N ARG A 137 -2.25 -8.17 -11.14
CA ARG A 137 -2.28 -8.07 -12.61
C ARG A 137 -2.46 -6.63 -13.12
N SER A 138 -1.45 -6.23 -13.90
CA SER A 138 -1.50 -5.48 -15.17
C SER A 138 -1.77 -3.96 -15.19
N VAL A 139 -1.20 -3.33 -16.21
CA VAL A 139 -1.00 -1.89 -16.55
C VAL A 139 -2.25 -1.00 -16.48
N GLY A 140 -3.44 -1.57 -16.32
CA GLY A 140 -4.69 -0.82 -16.23
C GLY A 140 -5.13 -0.70 -14.77
N ALA A 141 -5.46 0.52 -14.35
CA ALA A 141 -5.91 0.85 -12.99
C ALA A 141 -4.80 0.70 -11.93
N ARG A 142 -3.55 0.98 -12.30
CA ARG A 142 -2.43 0.97 -11.35
C ARG A 142 -2.68 1.90 -10.16
N TRP A 143 -3.20 3.09 -10.39
CA TRP A 143 -3.56 4.00 -9.30
C TRP A 143 -4.57 3.38 -8.31
N VAL A 144 -5.44 2.48 -8.77
CA VAL A 144 -6.41 1.77 -7.90
C VAL A 144 -5.70 0.74 -7.04
N ALA A 145 -4.82 -0.07 -7.63
CA ALA A 145 -4.03 -1.06 -6.89
C ALA A 145 -3.17 -0.39 -5.81
N GLU A 146 -2.38 0.62 -6.21
CA GLU A 146 -1.49 1.35 -5.32
C GLU A 146 -2.28 2.13 -4.27
N GLY A 147 -3.37 2.79 -4.66
CA GLY A 147 -4.25 3.51 -3.74
C GLY A 147 -4.92 2.59 -2.70
N ALA A 148 -5.32 1.38 -3.09
CA ALA A 148 -5.88 0.39 -2.19
C ALA A 148 -4.85 -0.17 -1.21
N ALA A 149 -3.63 -0.45 -1.67
CA ALA A 149 -2.53 -0.90 -0.83
C ALA A 149 -2.12 0.17 0.19
N GLU A 150 -1.92 1.41 -0.27
CA GLU A 150 -1.60 2.57 0.56
C GLU A 150 -2.69 2.87 1.59
N LEU A 151 -3.96 2.86 1.18
CA LEU A 151 -5.08 3.08 2.10
C LEU A 151 -5.13 1.99 3.18
N THR A 152 -4.86 0.73 2.82
CA THR A 152 -4.85 -0.38 3.76
C THR A 152 -3.73 -0.21 4.79
N ALA A 153 -2.51 0.11 4.33
CA ALA A 153 -1.36 0.35 5.19
C ALA A 153 -1.55 1.58 6.09
N TRP A 154 -2.01 2.71 5.53
CA TRP A 154 -2.27 3.93 6.28
C TRP A 154 -3.31 3.73 7.39
N LYS A 155 -4.47 3.14 7.09
CA LYS A 155 -5.49 2.90 8.12
C LYS A 155 -5.01 1.91 9.19
N ALA A 156 -4.23 0.89 8.82
CA ALA A 156 -3.66 -0.07 9.77
C ALA A 156 -2.59 0.56 10.67
N SER A 157 -1.88 1.57 10.19
CA SER A 157 -0.80 2.25 10.94
C SER A 157 -1.30 3.15 12.08
N GLY A 158 -2.56 3.61 12.02
CA GLY A 158 -3.09 4.60 12.97
C GLY A 158 -2.49 6.01 12.82
N LEU A 159 -1.64 6.26 11.81
CA LEU A 159 -1.08 7.58 11.55
C LEU A 159 -2.17 8.57 11.15
N SER A 160 -2.02 9.83 11.57
CA SER A 160 -2.81 10.92 10.98
C SER A 160 -2.45 11.10 9.51
N PHE A 161 -3.38 11.63 8.71
CA PHE A 161 -3.14 11.83 7.29
C PHE A 161 -1.93 12.73 7.02
N SER A 162 -1.74 13.80 7.81
CA SER A 162 -0.57 14.67 7.66
C SER A 162 0.77 14.04 8.01
N ARG A 163 0.78 12.96 8.81
CA ARG A 163 2.02 12.19 9.06
C ARG A 163 2.29 11.18 7.94
N TYR A 164 1.24 10.58 7.40
CA TYR A 164 1.34 9.65 6.28
C TYR A 164 1.71 10.37 4.96
N ALA A 165 1.02 11.46 4.65
CA ALA A 165 1.13 12.21 3.40
C ALA A 165 1.52 13.67 3.65
N PRO A 166 2.73 13.95 4.18
CA PRO A 166 3.13 15.29 4.59
C PRO A 166 3.14 16.27 3.41
N SER A 167 3.70 15.86 2.26
CA SER A 167 3.79 16.71 1.07
C SER A 167 2.42 17.10 0.53
N LEU A 168 1.46 16.16 0.48
CA LEU A 168 0.10 16.44 0.06
C LEU A 168 -0.65 17.30 1.09
N ALA A 169 -0.43 17.07 2.39
CA ALA A 169 -0.99 17.91 3.44
C ALA A 169 -0.50 19.36 3.35
N ASP A 170 0.78 19.57 3.04
CA ASP A 170 1.35 20.91 2.85
C ASP A 170 0.79 21.61 1.62
N GLN A 171 0.59 20.89 0.50
CA GLN A 171 -0.09 21.44 -0.68
C GLN A 171 -1.51 21.92 -0.33
N VAL A 172 -2.27 21.12 0.43
CA VAL A 172 -3.62 21.46 0.88
C VAL A 172 -3.62 22.70 1.78
N ARG A 173 -2.69 22.79 2.74
CA ARG A 173 -2.55 23.97 3.62
C ARG A 173 -2.25 25.24 2.85
N GLN A 174 -1.47 25.13 1.77
CA GLN A 174 -1.13 26.25 0.90
C GLN A 174 -2.22 26.57 -0.14
N GLY A 175 -3.34 25.86 -0.12
CA GLY A 175 -4.44 26.07 -1.05
C GLY A 175 -4.12 25.68 -2.50
N ARG A 176 -3.09 24.85 -2.72
CA ARG A 176 -2.75 24.36 -4.06
C ARG A 176 -3.80 23.36 -4.54
N ASP A 177 -4.09 23.39 -5.83
CA ASP A 177 -5.01 22.41 -6.42
C ASP A 177 -4.32 21.05 -6.51
N VAL A 178 -4.97 20.09 -5.86
CA VAL A 178 -4.57 18.70 -5.74
C VAL A 178 -5.58 17.97 -6.62
N GLY A 179 -5.26 17.85 -7.90
CA GLY A 179 -6.18 17.36 -8.93
C GLY A 179 -6.74 15.96 -8.65
N GLY A 180 -7.33 15.33 -9.67
CA GLY A 180 -7.93 14.00 -9.55
C GLY A 180 -6.94 12.85 -9.21
N PRO A 181 -7.34 11.58 -9.41
CA PRO A 181 -6.44 10.46 -9.17
C PRO A 181 -5.18 10.60 -10.05
N PRO A 182 -4.01 10.12 -9.60
CA PRO A 182 -2.81 10.13 -10.43
C PRO A 182 -3.01 9.25 -11.67
N PRO A 183 -2.52 9.66 -12.85
CA PRO A 183 -2.45 8.77 -14.00
C PRO A 183 -1.54 7.58 -13.70
N ASP A 184 -1.82 6.42 -14.32
CA ASP A 184 -1.05 5.19 -14.11
C ASP A 184 0.44 5.34 -14.47
N ALA A 185 0.76 6.27 -15.38
CA ALA A 185 2.13 6.61 -15.76
C ALA A 185 2.96 7.25 -14.63
N ASP A 186 2.32 7.93 -13.67
CA ASP A 186 3.01 8.56 -12.53
C ASP A 186 3.63 7.53 -11.57
N PHE A 187 3.24 6.26 -11.70
CA PHE A 187 3.83 5.14 -10.96
C PHE A 187 4.97 4.45 -11.71
N ASP A 188 5.30 4.89 -12.92
CA ASP A 188 6.44 4.36 -13.65
C ASP A 188 7.73 4.82 -12.97
N SER A 189 8.36 3.92 -12.23
CA SER A 189 9.58 4.21 -11.47
C SER A 189 10.80 4.48 -12.37
N VAL A 190 10.73 4.19 -13.67
CA VAL A 190 11.78 4.55 -14.64
C VAL A 190 11.62 5.98 -15.14
N ALA A 191 10.37 6.41 -15.35
CA ALA A 191 10.08 7.72 -15.91
C ALA A 191 9.87 8.81 -14.83
N SER A 192 9.62 8.42 -13.58
CA SER A 192 9.24 9.33 -12.48
C SER A 192 10.39 9.62 -11.53
N THR A 193 10.42 10.84 -10.98
CA THR A 193 11.33 11.17 -9.87
C THR A 193 10.78 10.58 -8.56
N SER A 194 11.63 10.43 -7.53
CA SER A 194 11.18 9.97 -6.21
C SER A 194 10.08 10.87 -5.62
N GLU A 195 10.13 12.17 -5.90
CA GLU A 195 9.13 13.14 -5.43
C GLU A 195 7.79 12.99 -6.16
N SER A 196 7.80 12.86 -7.50
CA SER A 196 6.57 12.68 -8.27
C SER A 196 5.91 11.36 -7.94
N LEU A 197 6.71 10.31 -7.76
CA LEU A 197 6.25 8.99 -7.38
C LEU A 197 5.61 8.98 -5.97
N ASN A 198 6.26 9.61 -4.98
CA ASN A 198 5.68 9.77 -3.64
C ASN A 198 4.35 10.55 -3.67
N SER A 199 4.30 11.63 -4.46
CA SER A 199 3.06 12.39 -4.67
C SER A 199 1.93 11.53 -5.26
N ALA A 200 2.25 10.65 -6.22
CA ALA A 200 1.29 9.72 -6.81
C ALA A 200 0.68 8.76 -5.77
N TYR A 201 1.50 8.12 -4.92
CA TYR A 201 1.00 7.25 -3.85
C TYR A 201 0.09 8.00 -2.87
N GLN A 202 0.51 9.16 -2.39
CA GLN A 202 -0.28 9.97 -1.45
C GLN A 202 -1.63 10.38 -2.04
N ARG A 203 -1.66 10.77 -3.33
CA ARG A 203 -2.90 11.12 -4.04
C ARG A 203 -3.80 9.91 -4.27
N ALA A 204 -3.25 8.76 -4.67
CA ALA A 204 -4.03 7.54 -4.87
C ALA A 204 -4.66 7.05 -3.57
N CYS A 205 -3.94 7.13 -2.45
CA CYS A 205 -4.45 6.84 -1.11
C CYS A 205 -5.60 7.78 -0.72
N ALA A 206 -5.42 9.10 -0.89
CA ALA A 206 -6.44 10.08 -0.58
C ALA A 206 -7.71 9.89 -1.42
N TYR A 207 -7.55 9.61 -2.72
CA TYR A 207 -8.67 9.33 -3.61
C TYR A 207 -9.39 8.05 -3.22
N SER A 208 -8.64 7.01 -2.86
CA SER A 208 -9.21 5.76 -2.34
C SER A 208 -10.01 5.98 -1.04
N ASP A 209 -9.51 6.80 -0.11
CA ASP A 209 -10.24 7.13 1.12
C ASP A 209 -11.49 7.97 0.84
N LEU A 210 -11.46 8.87 -0.15
CA LEU A 210 -12.64 9.58 -0.63
C LEU A 210 -13.68 8.59 -1.16
N LEU A 211 -13.31 7.74 -2.12
CA LEU A 211 -14.26 6.79 -2.73
C LEU A 211 -14.91 5.88 -1.66
N ARG A 212 -14.12 5.45 -0.69
CA ARG A 212 -14.59 4.75 0.50
C ARG A 212 -15.54 5.59 1.35
N SER A 213 -15.24 6.87 1.61
CA SER A 213 -16.09 7.74 2.43
C SER A 213 -17.46 8.02 1.79
N LEU A 214 -17.54 7.98 0.45
CA LEU A 214 -18.78 8.23 -0.28
C LEU A 214 -19.83 7.13 -0.14
N ARG A 215 -19.42 5.87 0.00
CA ARG A 215 -20.33 4.70 -0.07
C ARG A 215 -20.00 3.54 0.88
N GLY A 216 -18.97 3.69 1.72
CA GLY A 216 -18.54 2.68 2.69
C GLY A 216 -17.60 1.62 2.11
N ASP A 217 -17.09 0.76 3.00
CA ASP A 217 -16.01 -0.18 2.70
C ASP A 217 -16.42 -1.27 1.69
N GLU A 218 -17.64 -1.80 1.76
CA GLU A 218 -18.11 -2.85 0.83
C GLU A 218 -18.19 -2.34 -0.61
N HIS A 219 -18.75 -1.15 -0.80
CA HIS A 219 -18.87 -0.55 -2.12
C HIS A 219 -17.50 -0.23 -2.72
N TYR A 220 -16.58 0.28 -1.91
CA TYR A 220 -15.20 0.53 -2.33
C TYR A 220 -14.46 -0.77 -2.68
N ARG A 221 -14.62 -1.85 -1.92
CA ARG A 221 -14.01 -3.15 -2.26
C ARG A 221 -14.51 -3.68 -3.60
N ARG A 222 -15.82 -3.56 -3.87
CA ARG A 222 -16.38 -3.92 -5.16
C ARG A 222 -15.78 -3.06 -6.28
N PHE A 223 -15.68 -1.75 -6.10
CA PHE A 223 -15.01 -0.87 -7.06
C PHE A 223 -13.59 -1.36 -7.38
N VAL A 224 -12.77 -1.63 -6.36
CA VAL A 224 -11.39 -2.07 -6.56
C VAL A 224 -11.33 -3.37 -7.35
N HIS A 225 -12.15 -4.37 -7.01
CA HIS A 225 -12.18 -5.63 -7.77
C HIS A 225 -12.65 -5.47 -9.22
N GLU A 226 -13.65 -4.62 -9.47
CA GLU A 226 -14.15 -4.33 -10.82
C GLU A 226 -13.10 -3.56 -11.65
N ALA A 227 -12.46 -2.56 -11.05
CA ALA A 227 -11.44 -1.75 -11.70
C ALA A 227 -10.18 -2.58 -12.01
N MET A 228 -9.74 -3.43 -11.08
CA MET A 228 -8.60 -4.32 -11.30
C MET A 228 -8.87 -5.38 -12.39
N ALA A 229 -10.13 -5.71 -12.62
CA ALA A 229 -10.52 -6.57 -13.72
C ALA A 229 -10.74 -5.82 -15.05
N GLY A 230 -10.46 -4.51 -15.09
CA GLY A 230 -10.65 -3.66 -16.26
C GLY A 230 -12.12 -3.43 -16.63
N ARG A 231 -13.06 -3.65 -15.70
CA ARG A 231 -14.51 -3.59 -15.98
C ARG A 231 -15.11 -2.21 -15.74
N THR A 232 -14.42 -1.31 -15.03
CA THR A 232 -14.96 0.00 -14.70
C THR A 232 -13.87 1.02 -14.36
N ASP A 233 -14.27 2.28 -14.31
CA ASP A 233 -13.51 3.39 -13.75
C ASP A 233 -14.30 4.04 -12.59
N ALA A 234 -13.67 4.95 -11.85
CA ALA A 234 -14.29 5.57 -10.69
C ALA A 234 -15.53 6.43 -11.05
N THR A 235 -15.52 7.12 -12.20
CA THR A 235 -16.64 7.98 -12.60
C THR A 235 -17.87 7.17 -13.00
N SER A 236 -17.66 6.13 -13.79
CA SER A 236 -18.68 5.19 -14.23
C SER A 236 -19.27 4.42 -13.04
N PHE A 237 -18.42 3.86 -12.17
CA PHE A 237 -18.87 3.03 -11.04
C PHE A 237 -19.65 3.83 -9.98
N TYR A 238 -19.21 5.06 -9.69
CA TYR A 238 -19.87 5.92 -8.69
C TYR A 238 -21.00 6.76 -9.29
N ALA A 239 -21.23 6.69 -10.61
CA ALA A 239 -22.18 7.52 -11.35
C ALA A 239 -21.97 9.03 -11.06
N ARG A 240 -20.72 9.49 -11.22
CA ARG A 240 -20.29 10.87 -10.92
C ARG A 240 -19.54 11.46 -12.10
N ARG A 241 -19.68 12.76 -12.31
CA ARG A 241 -18.82 13.47 -13.27
C ARG A 241 -17.42 13.65 -12.67
N PRO A 242 -16.35 13.68 -13.50
CA PRO A 242 -14.99 13.91 -13.01
C PRO A 242 -14.86 15.17 -12.14
N GLY A 243 -15.49 16.28 -12.54
CA GLY A 243 -15.44 17.54 -11.79
C GLY A 243 -16.07 17.47 -10.40
N ASP A 244 -17.14 16.67 -10.23
CA ASP A 244 -17.80 16.49 -8.95
C ASP A 244 -16.88 15.72 -7.97
N LEU A 245 -16.16 14.71 -8.46
CA LEU A 245 -15.18 13.95 -7.65
C LEU A 245 -13.97 14.81 -7.28
N SER A 246 -13.47 15.65 -8.18
CA SER A 246 -12.38 16.58 -7.87
C SER A 246 -12.77 17.61 -6.80
N GLN A 247 -14.01 18.12 -6.83
CA GLN A 247 -14.51 19.02 -5.77
C GLN A 247 -14.65 18.30 -4.42
N GLN A 248 -15.17 17.07 -4.44
CA GLN A 248 -15.30 16.26 -3.23
C GLN A 248 -13.93 15.89 -2.66
N LEU A 249 -12.93 15.61 -3.52
CA LEU A 249 -11.55 15.34 -3.09
C LEU A 249 -10.95 16.53 -2.35
N ARG A 250 -11.08 17.75 -2.89
CA ARG A 250 -10.59 18.97 -2.22
C ARG A 250 -11.21 19.14 -0.84
N SER A 251 -12.52 18.93 -0.72
CA SER A 251 -13.24 19.03 0.56
C SER A 251 -12.79 17.94 1.54
N HIS A 252 -12.64 16.70 1.04
CA HIS A 252 -12.16 15.55 1.81
C HIS A 252 -10.74 15.77 2.34
N LEU A 253 -9.83 16.27 1.50
CA LEU A 253 -8.45 16.57 1.87
C LEU A 253 -8.35 17.68 2.92
N ARG A 254 -9.14 18.76 2.82
CA ARG A 254 -9.21 19.80 3.85
C ARG A 254 -9.65 19.21 5.19
N SER A 255 -10.65 18.33 5.19
CA SER A 255 -11.08 17.61 6.39
C SER A 255 -9.98 16.71 6.95
N LEU A 256 -9.26 15.96 6.12
CA LEU A 256 -8.17 15.07 6.55
C LEU A 256 -6.98 15.83 7.16
N VAL A 257 -6.72 17.06 6.69
CA VAL A 257 -5.60 17.91 7.14
C VAL A 257 -6.00 18.84 8.29
N GLY A 258 -7.30 18.95 8.59
CA GLY A 258 -7.83 19.83 9.64
C GLY A 258 -7.87 21.31 9.24
N VAL A 259 -7.98 21.62 7.94
CA VAL A 259 -8.15 22.99 7.45
C VAL A 259 -9.64 23.29 7.37
N SER A 260 -10.13 24.23 8.18
CA SER A 260 -11.53 24.67 8.12
C SER A 260 -11.83 25.40 6.81
N ASP A 261 -13.05 25.26 6.30
CA ASP A 261 -13.56 26.16 5.27
C ASP A 261 -13.78 27.52 5.90
N GLN A 262 -12.85 28.46 5.66
CA GLN A 262 -13.18 29.87 5.84
C GLN A 262 -14.26 30.19 4.81
N ARG A 263 -15.52 30.13 5.24
CA ARG A 263 -16.63 30.74 4.50
C ARG A 263 -16.28 32.22 4.35
N ARG A 264 -16.04 32.64 3.11
CA ARG A 264 -16.16 34.04 2.71
C ARG A 264 -17.62 34.33 2.42
#